data_AF-A0A7C1U638-F1
#
_entry.id   AF-A0A7C1U638-F1
#
_cell.length_a   1.000
_cell.length_b   1.000
_cell.length_c   1.000
_cell.angle_alpha   90.00
_cell.angle_beta   90.00
_cell.angle_gamma   90.00
#
_symmetry.space_group_name_H-M   'P 1'
#
loop_
_entity.id
_entity.type
_entity.pdbx_description
1 polymer ?
#
loop_
_entity_poly.entity_id
_entity_poly.type
_entity_poly.pdbx_seq_one_letter_code
_entity_poly.pdbx_strand_id
1 'polypeptide(L)'
;MATVSLLVIASLVVSACGDTTELLSWSQLPELPPMAGQAIQPGLAGPFCGVHNDALIVAGGANFPPPVWESQKVWHDDVYVLVKEPGGSGAGDESYRWITGFKLDRPIAYGACVSSGHGVVCIGGNDSERTYSQVFLLQWDADNKGITKTSLPDLPDTCAYSGAAMISDTVYVVGGTSGPDLETAGRNFWSLDMSKLDDPGSLEWKQLLPWPGPSRAFA
;
A
#
# COMPACT_ATOMS: atom_id res chain seq x y z
N MET A 1 54.02 16.54 -65.67
CA MET A 1 53.91 15.71 -64.45
C MET A 1 52.65 16.13 -63.74
N ALA A 2 51.64 15.25 -63.67
CA ALA A 2 50.38 15.54 -62.99
C ALA A 2 50.52 15.22 -61.50
N THR A 3 50.27 16.20 -60.64
CA THR A 3 50.37 16.07 -59.18
C THR A 3 49.07 15.47 -58.66
N VAL A 4 49.12 14.26 -58.11
CA VAL A 4 47.98 13.61 -57.45
C VAL A 4 47.97 14.01 -55.99
N SER A 5 46.95 14.75 -55.56
CA SER A 5 46.73 15.07 -54.15
C SER A 5 45.87 13.99 -53.50
N LEU A 6 46.44 13.30 -52.50
CA LEU A 6 45.77 12.28 -51.70
C LEU A 6 45.10 12.95 -50.49
N LEU A 7 43.78 12.90 -50.41
CA LEU A 7 43.02 13.34 -49.24
C LEU A 7 42.87 12.16 -48.27
N VAL A 8 43.50 12.24 -47.09
CA VAL A 8 43.33 11.25 -46.03
C VAL A 8 42.25 11.75 -45.07
N ILE A 9 41.09 11.10 -45.07
CA ILE A 9 40.03 11.37 -44.10
C ILE A 9 40.28 10.45 -42.91
N ALA A 10 40.79 11.01 -41.80
CA ALA A 10 40.88 10.30 -40.54
C ALA A 10 39.51 10.31 -39.85
N SER A 11 38.87 9.14 -39.75
CA SER A 11 37.66 8.96 -38.94
C SER A 11 38.05 8.90 -37.46
N LEU A 12 37.77 9.98 -36.72
CA LEU A 12 37.78 9.95 -35.26
C LEU A 12 36.58 9.13 -34.78
N VAL A 13 36.84 7.90 -34.34
CA VAL A 13 35.85 7.09 -33.62
C VAL A 13 35.81 7.59 -32.19
N VAL A 14 34.90 8.52 -31.89
CA VAL A 14 34.60 8.90 -30.50
C VAL A 14 33.83 7.74 -29.88
N SER A 15 34.49 6.95 -29.06
CA SER A 15 33.81 5.96 -28.22
C SER A 15 33.18 6.72 -27.06
N ALA A 16 31.88 6.99 -27.16
CA ALA A 16 31.10 7.43 -26.02
C ALA A 16 31.01 6.23 -25.06
N CYS A 17 31.84 6.23 -24.02
CA CYS A 17 31.62 5.36 -22.87
C CYS A 17 30.32 5.85 -22.23
N GLY A 18 29.22 5.12 -22.42
CA GLY A 18 27.95 5.48 -21.81
C GLY A 18 28.12 5.49 -20.30
N ASP A 19 27.88 6.64 -19.66
CA ASP A 19 27.63 6.68 -18.22
C ASP A 19 26.45 5.74 -17.96
N THR A 20 26.72 4.61 -17.33
CA THR A 20 25.66 3.78 -16.75
C THR A 20 25.16 4.51 -15.51
N THR A 21 24.40 5.57 -15.71
CA THR A 21 23.63 6.19 -14.63
C THR A 21 22.73 5.09 -14.08
N GLU A 22 22.97 4.63 -12.86
CA GLU A 22 22.05 3.72 -12.19
C GLU A 22 20.70 4.43 -12.03
N LEU A 23 19.77 4.15 -12.95
CA LEU A 23 18.43 4.74 -12.95
C LEU A 23 17.57 4.21 -11.80
N LEU A 24 17.95 3.06 -11.24
CA LEU A 24 17.26 2.39 -10.14
C LEU A 24 18.32 1.92 -9.14
N SER A 25 18.28 2.47 -7.94
CA SER A 25 19.06 2.00 -6.80
C SER A 25 18.10 1.40 -5.78
N TRP A 26 18.37 0.16 -5.38
CA TRP A 26 17.61 -0.52 -4.34
C TRP A 26 18.44 -0.56 -3.07
N SER A 27 17.80 -0.22 -1.94
CA SER A 27 18.39 -0.35 -0.62
C SER A 27 17.38 -0.99 0.34
N GLN A 28 17.91 -1.73 1.30
CA GLN A 28 17.09 -2.39 2.31
C GLN A 28 16.66 -1.39 3.39
N LEU A 29 15.36 -1.31 3.64
CA LEU A 29 14.80 -0.63 4.82
C LEU A 29 14.92 -1.52 6.06
N PRO A 30 14.83 -0.96 7.28
CA PRO A 30 14.82 -1.74 8.51
C PRO A 30 13.73 -2.81 8.49
N GLU A 31 14.08 -4.02 8.93
CA GLU A 31 13.12 -5.13 9.02
C GLU A 31 11.93 -4.78 9.91
N LEU A 32 10.74 -5.28 9.55
CA LEU A 32 9.54 -5.11 10.36
C LEU A 32 9.77 -5.74 11.73
N PRO A 33 9.57 -5.02 12.85
CA PRO A 33 9.87 -5.54 14.17
C PRO A 33 8.88 -6.65 14.57
N PRO A 34 9.27 -7.58 15.45
CA PRO A 34 8.36 -8.54 16.04
C PRO A 34 7.16 -7.85 16.70
N MET A 35 6.02 -8.52 16.67
CA MET A 35 4.85 -8.13 17.44
C MET A 35 5.18 -8.09 18.93
N ALA A 36 4.40 -7.31 19.69
CA ALA A 36 4.53 -7.25 21.14
C ALA A 36 4.45 -8.67 21.74
N GLY A 37 5.49 -9.06 22.49
CA GLY A 37 5.59 -10.38 23.11
C GLY A 37 6.11 -11.50 22.22
N GLN A 38 6.47 -11.22 20.95
CA GLN A 38 7.09 -12.19 20.06
C GLN A 38 8.59 -11.88 19.84
N ALA A 39 9.38 -12.93 19.64
CA ALA A 39 10.81 -12.80 19.36
C ALA A 39 11.12 -12.67 17.86
N ILE A 40 10.18 -13.09 17.00
CA ILE A 40 10.37 -13.19 15.54
C ILE A 40 9.17 -12.51 14.87
N GLN A 41 9.45 -11.76 13.80
CA GLN A 41 8.42 -11.29 12.87
C GLN A 41 8.40 -12.21 11.64
N PRO A 42 7.41 -13.11 11.50
CA PRO A 42 7.34 -14.02 10.34
C PRO A 42 6.86 -13.32 9.05
N GLY A 43 6.56 -12.01 9.11
CA GLY A 43 6.02 -11.22 8.01
C GLY A 43 4.49 -11.10 8.09
N LEU A 44 3.93 -10.25 7.24
CA LEU A 44 2.50 -9.98 7.15
C LEU A 44 2.03 -10.11 5.70
N ALA A 45 1.03 -10.95 5.46
CA ALA A 45 0.33 -11.07 4.20
C ALA A 45 -0.94 -10.22 4.22
N GLY A 46 -1.16 -9.46 3.14
CA GLY A 46 -2.30 -8.57 2.99
C GLY A 46 -2.50 -7.53 4.10
N PRO A 47 -1.45 -6.90 4.67
CA PRO A 47 -1.68 -5.74 5.53
C PRO A 47 -2.21 -4.57 4.68
N PHE A 48 -2.90 -3.63 5.33
CA PHE A 48 -3.04 -2.31 4.74
C PHE A 48 -1.67 -1.62 4.76
N CYS A 49 -1.27 -1.02 3.65
CA CYS A 49 0.04 -0.39 3.48
C CYS A 49 -0.11 0.92 2.70
N GLY A 50 0.31 2.03 3.28
CA GLY A 50 0.23 3.35 2.65
C GLY A 50 1.07 4.39 3.38
N VAL A 51 1.18 5.58 2.79
CA VAL A 51 1.98 6.69 3.32
C VAL A 51 1.07 7.84 3.73
N HIS A 52 1.33 8.43 4.90
CA HIS A 52 0.73 9.68 5.35
C HIS A 52 1.75 10.49 6.14
N ASN A 53 1.84 11.80 5.88
CA ASN A 53 2.81 12.69 6.52
C ASN A 53 4.25 12.14 6.48
N ASP A 54 4.70 11.73 5.29
CA ASP A 54 6.02 11.14 5.02
C ASP A 54 6.38 9.90 5.88
N ALA A 55 5.38 9.22 6.43
CA ALA A 55 5.53 7.98 7.17
C ALA A 55 4.79 6.82 6.50
N LEU A 56 5.46 5.67 6.39
CA LEU A 56 4.84 4.43 5.90
C LEU A 56 4.09 3.76 7.06
N ILE A 57 2.79 3.56 6.88
CA ILE A 57 1.89 2.86 7.80
C ILE A 57 1.66 1.45 7.28
N VAL A 58 1.91 0.45 8.12
CA VAL A 58 1.59 -0.97 7.88
C VAL A 58 0.63 -1.42 8.98
N ALA A 59 -0.57 -1.83 8.62
CA ALA A 59 -1.64 -2.13 9.58
C ALA A 59 -2.31 -3.48 9.31
N GLY A 60 -2.46 -4.28 10.36
CA GLY A 60 -3.09 -5.59 10.31
C GLY A 60 -2.27 -6.61 9.52
N GLY A 61 -2.92 -7.43 8.71
CA GLY A 61 -2.33 -8.52 7.95
C GLY A 61 -2.44 -9.87 8.66
N ALA A 62 -1.97 -10.92 8.01
CA ALA A 62 -2.01 -12.28 8.52
C ALA A 62 -0.73 -13.04 8.22
N ASN A 63 -0.43 -14.09 8.98
CA ASN A 63 0.71 -14.96 8.72
C ASN A 63 0.43 -16.38 9.19
N PHE A 64 1.39 -17.27 8.95
CA PHE A 64 1.44 -18.61 9.53
C PHE A 64 2.66 -18.65 10.45
N PRO A 65 2.49 -18.77 11.77
CA PRO A 65 3.62 -18.83 12.67
C PRO A 65 4.47 -20.08 12.39
N PRO A 66 5.79 -20.04 12.62
CA PRO A 66 6.61 -21.25 12.52
C PRO A 66 6.14 -22.33 13.52
N PRO A 67 6.10 -23.61 13.13
CA PRO A 67 6.35 -24.12 11.78
C PRO A 67 5.18 -23.79 10.81
N VAL A 68 5.52 -23.16 9.68
CA VAL A 68 4.57 -22.53 8.74
C VAL A 68 3.54 -23.51 8.17
N TRP A 69 3.95 -24.75 7.87
CA TRP A 69 3.10 -25.75 7.20
C TRP A 69 2.17 -26.51 8.14
N GLU A 70 2.39 -26.41 9.45
CA GLU A 70 1.63 -27.13 10.48
C GLU A 70 0.72 -26.18 11.27
N SER A 71 1.00 -24.88 11.19
CA SER A 71 0.27 -23.85 11.90
C SER A 71 -0.93 -23.37 11.12
N GLN A 72 -1.94 -22.92 11.85
CA GLN A 72 -3.07 -22.20 11.26
C GLN A 72 -2.68 -20.76 10.96
N LYS A 73 -3.40 -20.13 10.02
CA LYS A 73 -3.27 -18.70 9.77
C LYS A 73 -3.62 -17.94 11.06
N VAL A 74 -2.90 -16.87 11.34
CA VAL A 74 -3.16 -15.93 12.43
C VAL A 74 -3.31 -14.55 11.81
N TRP A 75 -4.32 -13.82 12.24
CA TRP A 75 -4.62 -12.45 11.80
C TRP A 75 -4.16 -11.50 12.89
N HIS A 76 -3.72 -10.32 12.48
CA HIS A 76 -3.10 -9.33 13.36
C HIS A 76 -3.85 -8.01 13.29
N ASP A 77 -3.80 -7.27 14.39
CA ASP A 77 -4.35 -5.92 14.53
C ASP A 77 -3.25 -4.87 14.75
N ASP A 78 -1.99 -5.26 14.82
CA ASP A 78 -0.88 -4.34 15.06
C ASP A 78 -0.73 -3.31 13.93
N VAL A 79 -0.36 -2.09 14.32
CA VAL A 79 -0.03 -1.01 13.38
C VAL A 79 1.41 -0.56 13.62
N TYR A 80 2.17 -0.51 12.54
CA TYR A 80 3.58 -0.14 12.49
C TYR A 80 3.73 1.12 11.66
N VAL A 81 4.56 2.05 12.11
CA VAL A 81 4.83 3.30 11.40
C VAL A 81 6.33 3.43 11.19
N LEU A 82 6.78 3.40 9.94
CA LEU A 82 8.16 3.67 9.58
C LEU A 82 8.30 5.17 9.28
N VAL A 83 9.06 5.87 10.13
CA VAL A 83 9.36 7.29 9.95
C VAL A 83 10.78 7.47 9.44
N LYS A 84 10.99 8.50 8.64
CA LYS A 84 12.31 9.00 8.30
C LYS A 84 12.89 9.77 9.49
N GLU A 85 14.12 9.47 9.88
CA GLU A 85 14.81 10.20 10.94
C GLU A 85 15.56 11.41 10.35
N PRO A 86 15.51 12.59 10.99
CA PRO A 86 16.29 13.74 10.57
C PRO A 86 17.78 13.52 10.88
N GLY A 87 18.63 13.38 9.84
CA GLY A 87 20.05 13.12 10.06
C GLY A 87 20.97 13.03 8.84
N GLY A 88 20.45 12.78 7.63
CA GLY A 88 21.30 12.65 6.44
C GLY A 88 21.60 13.98 5.75
N SER A 89 22.86 14.43 5.81
CA SER A 89 23.34 15.62 5.08
C SER A 89 23.60 15.39 3.58
N GLY A 90 23.06 14.32 3.01
CA GLY A 90 23.16 13.98 1.59
C GLY A 90 22.19 12.87 1.18
N ALA A 91 22.03 12.68 -0.12
CA ALA A 91 21.10 11.73 -0.76
C ALA A 91 21.41 10.23 -0.52
N GLY A 92 22.09 9.87 0.57
CA GLY A 92 22.51 8.50 0.88
C GLY A 92 22.63 8.16 2.37
N ASP A 93 22.15 9.02 3.27
CA ASP A 93 22.20 8.82 4.73
C ASP A 93 20.79 8.94 5.35
N GLU A 94 19.81 8.38 4.65
CA GLU A 94 18.44 8.32 5.14
C GLU A 94 18.30 7.13 6.10
N SER A 95 18.29 7.41 7.41
CA SER A 95 17.94 6.42 8.40
C SER A 95 16.43 6.40 8.64
N TYR A 96 15.85 5.21 8.71
CA TYR A 96 14.44 4.99 9.01
C TYR A 96 14.29 4.28 10.35
N ARG A 97 13.18 4.52 11.06
CA ARG A 97 12.88 3.85 12.33
C ARG A 97 11.41 3.46 12.43
N TRP A 98 11.15 2.26 12.93
CA TRP A 98 9.80 1.81 13.27
C TRP A 98 9.32 2.38 14.60
N ILE A 99 8.08 2.84 14.62
CA ILE A 99 7.29 3.16 15.80
C ILE A 99 6.16 2.14 15.89
N THR A 100 5.99 1.54 17.07
CA THR A 100 5.08 0.41 17.31
C THR A 100 4.23 0.65 18.56
N GLY A 101 3.32 -0.28 18.86
CA GLY A 101 2.44 -0.23 20.03
C GLY A 101 1.01 0.26 19.72
N PHE A 102 0.72 0.54 18.45
CA PHE A 102 -0.61 0.88 17.97
C PHE A 102 -1.37 -0.38 17.53
N LYS A 103 -2.71 -0.33 17.62
CA LYS A 103 -3.59 -1.43 17.22
C LYS A 103 -4.85 -0.92 16.50
N LEU A 104 -5.38 -1.75 15.62
CA LEU A 104 -6.73 -1.68 15.08
C LEU A 104 -7.73 -2.24 16.11
N ASP A 105 -9.03 -2.01 15.90
CA ASP A 105 -10.07 -2.55 16.81
C ASP A 105 -10.21 -4.08 16.71
N ARG A 106 -9.69 -4.66 15.62
CA ARG A 106 -9.78 -6.09 15.34
C ARG A 106 -8.64 -6.53 14.44
N PRO A 107 -8.26 -7.82 14.49
CA PRO A 107 -7.40 -8.40 13.49
C PRO A 107 -8.07 -8.39 12.11
N ILE A 108 -7.35 -7.97 11.08
CA ILE A 108 -7.91 -7.86 9.72
C ILE A 108 -6.81 -7.88 8.67
N ALA A 109 -7.07 -8.49 7.51
CA ALA A 109 -6.16 -8.55 6.39
C ALA A 109 -6.91 -8.49 5.05
N TYR A 110 -6.16 -8.39 3.96
CA TYR A 110 -6.63 -8.53 2.58
C TYR A 110 -7.73 -7.53 2.19
N GLY A 111 -7.80 -6.37 2.84
CA GLY A 111 -8.56 -5.24 2.34
C GLY A 111 -7.72 -4.42 1.36
N ALA A 112 -8.38 -3.60 0.55
CA ALA A 112 -7.72 -2.60 -0.27
C ALA A 112 -7.25 -1.42 0.57
N CYS A 113 -6.22 -0.70 0.11
CA CYS A 113 -5.86 0.58 0.69
C CYS A 113 -5.29 1.56 -0.33
N VAL A 114 -5.47 2.85 -0.06
CA VAL A 114 -4.88 3.94 -0.85
C VAL A 114 -4.35 5.02 0.08
N SER A 115 -3.23 5.62 -0.31
CA SER A 115 -2.70 6.82 0.36
C SER A 115 -3.44 8.05 -0.16
N SER A 116 -3.78 8.98 0.73
CA SER A 116 -4.45 10.25 0.42
C SER A 116 -3.82 11.39 1.21
N GLY A 117 -4.15 12.63 0.83
CA GLY A 117 -3.77 13.82 1.61
C GLY A 117 -4.37 13.85 3.03
N HIS A 118 -5.38 13.02 3.32
CA HIS A 118 -6.02 12.96 4.63
C HIS A 118 -5.53 11.78 5.48
N GLY A 119 -4.86 10.79 4.91
CA GLY A 119 -4.53 9.53 5.58
C GLY A 119 -4.49 8.34 4.63
N VAL A 120 -4.25 7.15 5.19
CA VAL A 120 -4.38 5.89 4.47
C VAL A 120 -5.82 5.40 4.62
N VAL A 121 -6.53 5.33 3.50
CA VAL A 121 -7.90 4.79 3.44
C VAL A 121 -7.80 3.27 3.40
N CYS A 122 -8.29 2.59 4.42
CA CYS A 122 -8.37 1.15 4.55
C CYS A 122 -9.79 0.67 4.25
N ILE A 123 -9.93 -0.27 3.31
CA ILE A 123 -11.20 -0.57 2.64
C ILE A 123 -11.49 -2.07 2.72
N GLY A 124 -12.53 -2.42 3.47
CA GLY A 124 -13.01 -3.80 3.59
C GLY A 124 -11.98 -4.73 4.24
N GLY A 125 -11.78 -5.90 3.65
CA GLY A 125 -10.90 -6.97 4.13
C GLY A 125 -11.66 -8.10 4.82
N ASN A 126 -10.92 -9.07 5.35
CA ASN A 126 -11.48 -10.21 6.06
C ASN A 126 -10.61 -10.63 7.24
N ASP A 127 -11.23 -11.34 8.18
CA ASP A 127 -10.56 -12.08 9.24
C ASP A 127 -10.78 -13.59 9.07
N SER A 128 -10.63 -14.36 10.14
CA SER A 128 -10.89 -15.80 10.17
C SER A 128 -12.36 -16.19 10.05
N GLU A 129 -13.28 -15.24 10.26
CA GLU A 129 -14.71 -15.51 10.41
C GLU A 129 -15.54 -14.90 9.28
N ARG A 130 -15.23 -13.66 8.88
CA ARG A 130 -16.07 -12.91 7.94
C ARG A 130 -15.32 -11.91 7.09
N THR A 131 -16.01 -11.44 6.05
CA THR A 131 -15.61 -10.32 5.20
C THR A 131 -16.29 -9.05 5.68
N TYR A 132 -15.61 -7.92 5.55
CA TYR A 132 -16.00 -6.62 6.08
C TYR A 132 -16.32 -5.65 4.95
N SER A 133 -17.30 -4.77 5.18
CA SER A 133 -17.61 -3.62 4.33
C SER A 133 -17.00 -2.33 4.88
N GLN A 134 -16.48 -2.37 6.11
CA GLN A 134 -16.03 -1.20 6.85
C GLN A 134 -14.88 -0.50 6.15
N VAL A 135 -14.96 0.82 6.15
CA VAL A 135 -13.91 1.70 5.62
C VAL A 135 -13.48 2.63 6.72
N PHE A 136 -12.17 2.82 6.86
CA PHE A 136 -11.62 3.73 7.86
C PHE A 136 -10.36 4.41 7.34
N LEU A 137 -10.07 5.57 7.91
CA LEU A 137 -8.90 6.37 7.62
C LEU A 137 -7.90 6.22 8.77
N LEU A 138 -6.67 5.81 8.46
CA LEU A 138 -5.54 5.87 9.39
C LEU A 138 -4.72 7.12 9.13
N GLN A 139 -4.49 7.92 10.17
CA GLN A 139 -3.74 9.16 10.06
C GLN A 139 -2.56 9.12 11.03
N TRP A 140 -1.37 9.32 10.49
CA TRP A 140 -0.17 9.56 11.27
C TRP A 140 -0.07 11.02 11.72
N ASP A 141 -0.02 11.23 13.03
CA ASP A 141 0.31 12.50 13.68
C ASP A 141 1.81 12.52 13.98
N ALA A 142 2.56 13.28 13.18
CA ALA A 142 4.02 13.37 13.29
C ALA A 142 4.47 14.11 14.56
N ASP A 143 3.68 15.06 15.05
CA ASP A 143 4.03 15.88 16.21
C ASP A 143 3.89 15.08 17.51
N ASN A 144 2.78 14.35 17.64
CA ASN A 144 2.49 13.52 18.81
C ASN A 144 2.98 12.08 18.68
N LYS A 145 3.52 11.71 17.52
CA LYS A 145 3.97 10.35 17.18
C LYS A 145 2.86 9.33 17.45
N GLY A 146 1.66 9.59 16.93
CA GLY A 146 0.46 8.79 17.18
C GLY A 146 -0.30 8.42 15.91
N ILE A 147 -1.07 7.34 15.98
CA ILE A 147 -2.03 6.96 14.93
C ILE A 147 -3.44 7.29 15.43
N THR A 148 -4.20 8.01 14.61
CA THR A 148 -5.65 8.15 14.77
C THR A 148 -6.39 7.32 13.73
N LYS A 149 -7.61 6.91 14.09
CA LYS A 149 -8.50 6.18 13.19
C LYS A 149 -9.86 6.84 13.16
N THR A 150 -10.34 7.12 11.95
CA THR A 150 -11.65 7.72 11.71
C THR A 150 -12.47 6.80 10.82
N SER A 151 -13.69 6.46 11.23
CA SER A 151 -14.60 5.69 10.37
C SER A 151 -15.05 6.52 9.17
N LEU A 152 -15.13 5.88 8.02
CA LEU A 152 -15.72 6.40 6.80
C LEU A 152 -17.00 5.60 6.49
N PRO A 153 -17.85 6.04 5.53
CA PRO A 153 -19.00 5.26 5.11
C PRO A 153 -18.57 3.85 4.67
N ASP A 154 -19.30 2.85 5.14
CA ASP A 154 -19.08 1.46 4.74
C ASP A 154 -19.32 1.29 3.23
N LEU A 155 -18.60 0.35 2.62
CA LEU A 155 -18.84 -0.09 1.25
C LEU A 155 -20.30 -0.53 1.05
N PRO A 156 -20.84 -0.45 -0.17
CA PRO A 156 -22.18 -0.94 -0.48
C PRO A 156 -22.39 -2.44 -0.20
N ASP A 157 -21.32 -3.24 -0.19
CA ASP A 157 -21.31 -4.65 0.18
C ASP A 157 -19.95 -5.01 0.85
N THR A 158 -19.87 -6.15 1.54
CA THR A 158 -18.60 -6.65 2.06
C THR A 158 -17.63 -6.93 0.92
N CYS A 159 -16.34 -6.69 1.14
CA CYS A 159 -15.35 -6.91 0.09
C CYS A 159 -13.95 -7.16 0.65
N ALA A 160 -13.31 -8.24 0.21
CA ALA A 160 -11.88 -8.50 0.40
C ALA A 160 -11.21 -8.75 -0.95
N TYR A 161 -9.88 -8.67 -0.97
CA TYR A 161 -9.04 -8.91 -2.16
C TYR A 161 -9.35 -7.99 -3.35
N SER A 162 -9.97 -6.84 -3.09
CA SER A 162 -10.22 -5.81 -4.08
C SER A 162 -8.96 -5.00 -4.38
N GLY A 163 -8.95 -4.42 -5.57
CA GLY A 163 -7.99 -3.39 -5.94
C GLY A 163 -8.57 -2.02 -5.62
N ALA A 164 -7.71 -1.05 -5.29
CA ALA A 164 -8.12 0.33 -5.15
C ALA A 164 -7.08 1.30 -5.70
N ALA A 165 -7.56 2.46 -6.15
CA ALA A 165 -6.72 3.55 -6.62
C ALA A 165 -7.32 4.89 -6.22
N MET A 166 -6.44 5.86 -5.92
CA MET A 166 -6.81 7.25 -5.76
C MET A 166 -6.54 7.99 -7.07
N ILE A 167 -7.54 8.71 -7.59
CA ILE A 167 -7.37 9.60 -8.74
C ILE A 167 -7.93 10.97 -8.33
N SER A 168 -7.04 11.97 -8.26
CA SER A 168 -7.35 13.25 -7.62
C SER A 168 -7.89 13.03 -6.21
N ASP A 169 -9.09 13.51 -5.90
CA ASP A 169 -9.74 13.34 -4.59
C ASP A 169 -10.74 12.19 -4.56
N THR A 170 -10.73 11.28 -5.54
CA THR A 170 -11.70 10.18 -5.60
C THR A 170 -11.01 8.82 -5.46
N VAL A 171 -11.46 8.06 -4.46
CA VAL A 171 -11.10 6.65 -4.28
C VAL A 171 -11.96 5.81 -5.19
N TYR A 172 -11.35 4.88 -5.91
CA TYR A 172 -12.02 3.87 -6.72
C TYR A 172 -11.69 2.48 -6.18
N VAL A 173 -12.69 1.61 -6.07
CA VAL A 173 -12.57 0.23 -5.59
C VAL A 173 -13.10 -0.72 -6.64
N VAL A 174 -12.34 -1.76 -6.98
CA VAL A 174 -12.64 -2.66 -8.09
C VAL A 174 -12.46 -4.14 -7.70
N GLY A 175 -13.42 -4.97 -8.11
CA GLY A 175 -13.35 -6.43 -7.92
C GLY A 175 -13.40 -6.87 -6.46
N GLY A 176 -12.71 -7.95 -6.16
CA GLY A 176 -12.72 -8.62 -4.87
C GLY A 176 -13.83 -9.68 -4.73
N THR A 177 -13.93 -10.23 -3.53
CA THR A 177 -14.94 -11.21 -3.13
C THR A 177 -15.78 -10.66 -1.99
N SER A 178 -17.09 -10.89 -1.99
CA SER A 178 -17.95 -10.49 -0.85
C SER A 178 -17.95 -11.51 0.29
N GLY A 179 -17.42 -12.71 0.05
CA GLY A 179 -17.24 -13.75 1.04
C GLY A 179 -15.94 -14.54 0.84
N PRO A 180 -15.79 -15.67 1.56
CA PRO A 180 -14.57 -16.47 1.52
C PRO A 180 -14.40 -17.27 0.22
N ASP A 181 -15.50 -17.56 -0.49
CA ASP A 181 -15.49 -18.42 -1.68
C ASP A 181 -15.29 -17.62 -2.97
N LEU A 182 -14.55 -18.19 -3.92
CA LEU A 182 -14.30 -17.57 -5.23
C LEU A 182 -15.57 -17.32 -6.05
N GLU A 183 -16.66 -18.04 -5.77
CA GLU A 183 -17.97 -17.81 -6.39
C GLU A 183 -18.58 -16.45 -6.01
N THR A 184 -18.14 -15.89 -4.88
CA THR A 184 -18.53 -14.54 -4.43
C THR A 184 -17.74 -13.43 -5.11
N ALA A 185 -16.88 -13.76 -6.09
CA ALA A 185 -16.13 -12.79 -6.87
C ALA A 185 -17.07 -11.87 -7.65
N GLY A 186 -17.00 -10.57 -7.34
CA GLY A 186 -17.88 -9.56 -7.89
C GLY A 186 -17.31 -8.86 -9.12
N ARG A 187 -18.20 -8.12 -9.81
CA ARG A 187 -17.83 -7.04 -10.74
C ARG A 187 -18.06 -5.69 -10.07
N ASN A 188 -17.71 -5.61 -8.79
CA ASN A 188 -17.94 -4.43 -7.98
C ASN A 188 -17.07 -3.30 -8.50
N PHE A 189 -17.68 -2.13 -8.74
CA PHE A 189 -16.94 -0.92 -9.06
C PHE A 189 -17.59 0.25 -8.33
N TRP A 190 -16.88 0.78 -7.35
CA TRP A 190 -17.38 1.82 -6.46
C TRP A 190 -16.44 3.01 -6.45
N SER A 191 -16.97 4.18 -6.12
CA SER A 191 -16.18 5.39 -5.91
C SER A 191 -16.64 6.17 -4.69
N LEU A 192 -15.69 6.82 -4.03
CA LEU A 192 -15.92 7.73 -2.90
C LEU A 192 -15.16 9.03 -3.15
N ASP A 193 -15.88 10.15 -3.12
CA ASP A 193 -15.31 11.49 -3.30
C ASP A 193 -14.83 12.03 -1.95
N MET A 194 -13.52 12.00 -1.73
CA MET A 194 -12.85 12.40 -0.49
C MET A 194 -12.76 13.91 -0.32
N SER A 195 -13.02 14.72 -1.35
CA SER A 195 -13.08 16.18 -1.22
C SER A 195 -14.18 16.65 -0.26
N LYS A 196 -15.11 15.74 0.07
CA LYS A 196 -16.25 15.94 0.95
C LYS A 196 -16.02 15.47 2.38
N LEU A 197 -14.79 15.13 2.75
CA LEU A 197 -14.48 14.60 4.08
C LEU A 197 -14.90 15.56 5.22
N ASP A 198 -14.84 16.87 4.97
CA ASP A 198 -15.28 17.92 5.91
C ASP A 198 -16.81 18.10 6.00
N ASP A 199 -17.57 17.47 5.12
CA ASP A 199 -19.04 17.37 5.17
C ASP A 199 -19.48 15.90 5.14
N PRO A 200 -19.35 15.17 6.28
CA PRO A 200 -19.60 13.73 6.33
C PRO A 200 -21.02 13.32 5.90
N GLY A 201 -22.00 14.22 5.97
CA GLY A 201 -23.37 13.96 5.52
C GLY A 201 -23.49 13.81 3.99
N SER A 202 -22.47 14.23 3.25
CA SER A 202 -22.40 14.17 1.78
C SER A 202 -21.39 13.13 1.25
N LEU A 203 -20.70 12.45 2.15
CA LEU A 203 -19.72 11.41 1.85
C LEU A 203 -20.47 10.09 1.64
N GLU A 204 -20.58 9.66 0.38
CA GLU A 204 -21.35 8.48 -0.01
C GLU A 204 -20.63 7.66 -1.09
N TRP A 205 -20.71 6.34 -1.00
CA TRP A 205 -20.22 5.46 -2.05
C TRP A 205 -21.18 5.45 -3.24
N LYS A 206 -20.62 5.66 -4.42
CA LYS A 206 -21.35 5.57 -5.69
C LYS A 206 -21.00 4.27 -6.40
N GLN A 207 -22.03 3.51 -6.78
CA GLN A 207 -21.86 2.37 -7.68
C GLN A 207 -21.69 2.86 -9.11
N LEU A 208 -20.62 2.38 -9.76
CA LEU A 208 -20.25 2.72 -11.12
C LEU A 208 -20.53 1.55 -12.06
N LEU A 209 -20.52 1.83 -13.37
CA LEU A 209 -20.64 0.80 -14.39
C LEU A 209 -19.38 -0.09 -14.40
N PRO A 210 -19.49 -1.40 -14.14
CA PRO A 210 -18.32 -2.27 -14.09
C PRO A 210 -17.56 -2.40 -15.41
N TRP A 211 -16.29 -2.83 -15.34
CA TRP A 211 -15.46 -3.08 -16.52
C TRP A 211 -16.04 -4.17 -17.43
N PRO A 212 -15.81 -4.13 -18.75
CA PRO A 212 -16.21 -5.22 -19.64
C PRO A 212 -15.41 -6.49 -19.33
N GLY A 213 -16.10 -7.61 -19.12
CA GLY A 213 -15.48 -8.91 -18.85
C GLY A 213 -15.96 -9.59 -17.56
N PRO A 214 -15.35 -10.72 -17.18
CA PRO A 214 -15.74 -11.49 -16.00
C PRO A 214 -15.29 -10.82 -14.69
N SER A 215 -15.78 -11.33 -13.56
CA SER A 215 -15.37 -10.92 -12.22
C SER A 215 -13.88 -11.17 -11.95
N ARG A 216 -13.37 -10.50 -10.91
CA ARG A 216 -11.97 -10.57 -10.45
C ARG A 216 -11.99 -10.78 -8.94
N ALA A 217 -11.61 -11.98 -8.49
CA ALA A 217 -11.55 -12.32 -7.06
C ALA A 217 -10.37 -11.66 -6.36
N PHE A 218 -9.21 -11.60 -7.03
CA PHE A 218 -7.99 -10.94 -6.57
C PHE A 218 -7.65 -9.88 -7.61
N ALA A 219 -7.87 -8.61 -7.28
CA ALA A 219 -7.76 -7.47 -8.19
C ALA A 219 -6.55 -6.59 -7.87
#